data_AF-A0A932XBW4-F1
#
_entry.id   AF-A0A932XBW4-F1
#
_cell.length_a   1.000
_cell.length_b   1.000
_cell.length_c   1.000
_cell.angle_alpha   90.00
_cell.angle_beta   90.00
_cell.angle_gamma   90.00
#
_symmetry.space_group_name_H-M   'P 1'
#
loop_
_entity.id
_entity.type
_entity.pdbx_description
1 polymer ?
#
loop_
_entity_poly.entity_id
_entity_poly.type
_entity_poly.pdbx_seq_one_letter_code
_entity_poly.pdbx_strand_id
1 'polypeptide(L)'
;MRCQLCGYEFEITSLACHANCPLGSHCHLICCPHCGYQAVDESKSRLAGWIGRILPARAQPENARARARKVVEEKLVPLSHIPDGAQVEVCSLDEMPARRLARLSVFGLLPGSWVTLVQRYPAPVLRIGETELALSTDILDQIWVRPETAPTP
;
A
#
# COMPACT_ATOMS: atom_id res chain seq x y z
N MET A 1 -6.03 3.15 -17.21
CA MET A 1 -5.84 2.20 -16.08
C MET A 1 -5.85 2.95 -14.77
N ARG A 2 -6.26 2.30 -13.67
CA ARG A 2 -6.33 2.91 -12.34
C ARG A 2 -5.17 2.45 -11.46
N CYS A 3 -4.45 3.38 -10.83
CA CYS A 3 -3.39 3.05 -9.89
C CYS A 3 -3.96 2.31 -8.66
N GLN A 4 -3.41 1.14 -8.33
CA GLN A 4 -3.90 0.32 -7.21
C GLN A 4 -3.62 0.94 -5.83
N LEU A 5 -2.63 1.82 -5.77
CA LEU A 5 -2.22 2.48 -4.54
C LEU A 5 -2.96 3.81 -4.31
N CYS A 6 -2.93 4.74 -5.26
CA CYS A 6 -3.50 6.08 -5.08
C CYS A 6 -4.82 6.30 -5.84
N GLY A 7 -5.28 5.34 -6.63
CA GLY A 7 -6.53 5.45 -7.37
C GLY A 7 -6.54 6.39 -8.58
N TYR A 8 -5.41 7.02 -8.93
CA TYR A 8 -5.30 7.93 -10.08
C TYR A 8 -5.47 7.17 -11.41
N GLU A 9 -6.23 7.74 -12.34
CA GLU A 9 -6.47 7.17 -13.67
C GLU A 9 -5.55 7.79 -14.72
N PHE A 10 -4.89 6.94 -15.52
CA PHE A 10 -3.96 7.36 -16.56
C PHE A 10 -3.83 6.33 -17.68
N GLU A 11 -3.32 6.74 -18.84
CA GLU A 11 -3.00 5.85 -19.96
C GLU A 11 -1.56 5.31 -19.87
N ILE A 12 -1.34 4.04 -20.25
CA ILE A 12 -0.04 3.35 -20.15
C ILE A 12 1.00 3.94 -21.11
N THR A 13 0.56 4.61 -22.17
CA THR A 13 1.44 5.21 -23.20
C THR A 13 2.23 6.41 -22.70
N SER A 14 1.85 7.04 -21.58
CA SER A 14 2.47 8.27 -21.05
C SER A 14 3.41 8.03 -19.85
N LEU A 15 4.18 6.94 -19.88
CA LEU A 15 5.09 6.56 -18.78
C LEU A 15 6.31 7.48 -18.68
N ALA A 16 6.31 8.35 -17.67
CA ALA A 16 7.40 9.30 -17.38
C ALA A 16 8.76 8.62 -17.08
N CYS A 17 8.78 7.38 -16.60
CA CYS A 17 10.02 6.68 -16.24
C CYS A 17 10.88 6.29 -17.45
N HIS A 18 10.30 6.22 -18.66
CA HIS A 18 11.05 5.83 -19.86
C HIS A 18 11.93 6.97 -20.40
N ALA A 19 11.74 8.20 -19.93
CA ALA A 19 12.56 9.34 -20.35
C ALA A 19 14.02 9.26 -19.88
N ASN A 20 14.29 8.57 -18.75
CA ASN A 20 15.61 8.53 -18.12
C ASN A 20 16.06 7.11 -17.71
N CYS A 21 15.30 6.07 -18.04
CA CYS A 21 15.64 4.69 -17.69
C CYS A 21 16.45 4.02 -18.83
N PRO A 22 17.63 3.45 -18.55
CA PRO A 22 18.45 2.78 -19.57
C PRO A 22 17.75 1.56 -20.20
N LEU A 23 16.73 1.02 -19.54
CA LEU A 23 15.90 -0.08 -20.04
C LEU A 23 14.62 0.41 -20.75
N GLY A 24 14.45 1.72 -20.99
CA GLY A 24 13.17 2.36 -21.31
C GLY A 24 12.32 1.68 -22.40
N SER A 25 12.93 1.22 -23.50
CA SER A 25 12.20 0.53 -24.58
C SER A 25 11.82 -0.92 -24.28
N HIS A 26 12.49 -1.56 -23.31
CA HIS A 26 12.29 -2.95 -22.91
C HIS A 26 11.77 -3.09 -21.46
N CYS A 27 11.41 -1.96 -20.85
CA CYS A 27 10.89 -1.90 -19.49
C CYS A 27 9.40 -2.26 -19.51
N HIS A 28 9.06 -3.30 -18.77
CA HIS A 28 7.68 -3.75 -18.59
C HIS A 28 7.06 -3.19 -17.29
N LEU A 29 7.64 -2.14 -16.70
CA LEU A 29 7.10 -1.52 -15.49
C LEU A 29 6.16 -0.36 -15.84
N ILE A 30 4.95 -0.41 -15.30
CA ILE A 30 4.00 0.68 -15.30
C ILE A 30 4.24 1.55 -14.07
N CYS A 31 4.50 2.83 -14.30
CA CYS A 31 4.73 3.83 -13.27
C CYS A 31 3.58 4.83 -13.25
N CYS A 32 2.93 4.99 -12.11
CA CYS A 32 1.90 6.01 -11.93
C CYS A 32 2.53 7.41 -11.93
N PRO A 33 2.14 8.33 -12.85
CA PRO A 33 2.72 9.68 -12.91
C PRO A 33 2.35 10.55 -11.69
N HIS A 34 1.26 10.22 -11.00
CA HIS A 34 0.79 10.95 -9.83
C HIS A 34 1.56 10.60 -8.55
N CYS A 35 1.76 9.31 -8.28
CA CYS A 35 2.35 8.84 -7.02
C CYS A 35 3.72 8.18 -7.14
N GLY A 36 4.15 7.80 -8.35
CA GLY A 36 5.40 7.08 -8.59
C GLY A 36 5.33 5.57 -8.30
N TYR A 37 4.17 5.03 -7.90
CA TYR A 37 3.98 3.59 -7.71
C TYR A 37 4.30 2.81 -8.98
N GLN A 38 5.05 1.72 -8.84
CA GLN A 38 5.53 0.89 -9.94
C GLN A 38 4.90 -0.51 -9.84
N ALA A 39 4.39 -1.03 -10.94
CA ALA A 39 3.88 -2.39 -11.05
C ALA A 39 4.33 -3.01 -12.37
N VAL A 40 4.39 -4.34 -12.46
CA VAL A 40 4.70 -5.03 -13.72
C VAL A 40 3.47 -5.03 -14.62
N ASP A 41 3.68 -4.74 -15.90
CA ASP A 41 2.68 -4.88 -16.96
C ASP A 41 2.47 -6.35 -17.30
N GLU A 42 1.47 -6.97 -16.66
CA GLU A 42 1.09 -8.35 -16.90
C GLU A 42 0.63 -8.59 -18.35
N SER A 43 0.17 -7.56 -19.07
CA SER A 43 -0.38 -7.68 -20.42
C SER A 43 0.65 -8.02 -21.50
N LYS A 44 1.96 -7.90 -21.18
CA LYS A 44 3.07 -8.20 -22.10
C LYS A 44 3.72 -9.57 -21.86
N SER A 45 3.23 -10.35 -20.89
CA SER A 45 3.66 -11.74 -20.68
C SER A 45 3.01 -12.65 -21.74
N ARG A 46 3.79 -13.14 -22.71
CA ARG A 46 3.33 -13.97 -23.85
C ARG A 46 2.57 -15.25 -23.45
N LEU A 47 2.72 -15.70 -22.19
CA LEU A 47 2.04 -16.86 -21.62
C LEU A 47 0.69 -16.53 -20.94
N ALA A 48 0.47 -15.29 -20.53
CA ALA A 48 -0.75 -14.88 -19.82
C ALA A 48 -1.98 -14.82 -20.74
N GLY A 49 -1.79 -14.44 -22.01
CA GLY A 49 -2.86 -14.37 -23.01
C GLY A 49 -3.50 -15.71 -23.37
N TRP A 50 -2.80 -16.83 -23.14
CA TRP A 50 -3.32 -18.16 -23.44
C TRP A 50 -4.11 -18.77 -22.27
N ILE A 51 -3.72 -18.47 -21.03
CA ILE A 51 -4.41 -18.94 -19.81
C ILE A 51 -5.68 -18.11 -19.50
N GLY A 52 -5.71 -16.84 -19.91
CA GLY A 52 -6.88 -15.95 -19.71
C GLY A 52 -8.16 -16.35 -20.46
N ARG A 53 -8.13 -17.35 -21.35
CA ARG A 53 -9.31 -17.83 -22.11
C ARG A 53 -10.11 -18.92 -21.38
N ILE A 54 -9.67 -19.40 -20.22
CA ILE A 54 -10.29 -20.53 -19.51
C ILE A 54 -10.89 -20.13 -18.14
N LEU A 55 -10.79 -18.85 -17.74
CA LEU A 55 -11.36 -18.34 -16.49
C LEU A 55 -12.15 -17.05 -16.75
N PRO A 56 -13.40 -16.94 -16.27
CA PRO A 56 -14.18 -15.72 -16.45
C PRO A 56 -13.52 -14.56 -15.73
N ALA A 57 -13.57 -13.40 -16.39
CA ALA A 57 -13.03 -12.13 -15.97
C ALA A 57 -13.23 -11.89 -14.47
N ARG A 58 -12.10 -11.75 -13.76
CA ARG A 58 -12.07 -11.42 -12.35
C ARG A 58 -12.71 -10.03 -12.18
N ALA A 59 -13.95 -10.01 -11.69
CA ALA A 59 -14.71 -8.81 -11.41
C ALA A 59 -13.86 -7.82 -10.59
N GLN A 60 -13.89 -6.56 -11.01
CA GLN A 60 -13.21 -5.45 -10.34
C GLN A 60 -13.65 -5.39 -8.85
N PRO A 61 -12.72 -5.34 -7.88
CA PRO A 61 -13.02 -5.35 -6.45
C PRO A 61 -13.34 -3.93 -5.94
N GLU A 62 -13.92 -3.06 -6.75
CA GLU A 62 -14.29 -1.70 -6.36
C GLU A 62 -15.35 -1.70 -5.24
N ASN A 63 -16.23 -2.70 -5.26
CA ASN A 63 -17.31 -2.86 -4.29
C ASN A 63 -16.90 -3.60 -3.01
N ALA A 64 -15.78 -4.35 -3.03
CA ALA A 64 -15.25 -5.04 -1.85
C ALA A 64 -14.55 -4.07 -0.90
N ARG A 65 -13.77 -3.12 -1.44
CA ARG A 65 -13.14 -2.04 -0.66
C ARG A 65 -14.17 -1.11 -0.02
N ALA A 66 -15.24 -0.75 -0.75
CA ALA A 66 -16.31 0.09 -0.20
C ALA A 66 -17.19 -0.63 0.85
N ARG A 67 -17.43 -1.94 0.69
CA ARG A 67 -18.16 -2.76 1.68
C ARG A 67 -17.34 -3.07 2.92
N ALA A 68 -16.03 -3.34 2.79
CA ALA A 68 -15.13 -3.48 3.93
C ALA A 68 -14.99 -2.17 4.72
N ARG A 69 -14.93 -1.02 4.01
CA ARG A 69 -14.86 0.32 4.61
C ARG A 69 -16.07 0.67 5.47
N LYS A 70 -17.25 0.11 5.17
CA LYS A 70 -18.50 0.38 5.90
C LYS A 70 -18.76 -0.56 7.09
N VAL A 71 -17.95 -1.61 7.27
CA VAL A 71 -18.14 -2.62 8.34
C VAL A 71 -17.10 -2.47 9.48
N VAL A 72 -16.07 -1.64 9.30
CA VAL A 72 -14.92 -1.55 10.22
C VAL A 72 -14.84 -0.21 10.98
N GLU A 73 -15.79 0.71 10.76
CA GLU A 73 -15.78 2.06 11.35
C GLU A 73 -15.94 2.13 12.88
N GLU A 74 -16.30 1.05 13.58
CA GLU A 74 -16.68 1.15 15.00
C GLU A 74 -15.54 1.16 16.03
N LYS A 75 -14.25 0.96 15.63
CA LYS A 75 -13.13 1.21 16.58
C LYS A 75 -11.74 1.36 15.98
N LEU A 76 -11.59 2.13 14.90
CA LEU A 76 -10.26 2.52 14.44
C LEU A 76 -9.69 3.62 15.34
N VAL A 77 -8.42 3.48 15.71
CA VAL A 77 -7.67 4.51 16.43
C VAL A 77 -6.37 4.80 15.71
N PRO A 78 -5.83 6.03 15.83
CA PRO A 78 -4.49 6.34 15.35
C PRO A 78 -3.44 5.45 16.03
N LEU A 79 -2.40 5.09 15.29
CA LEU A 79 -1.29 4.30 15.81
C LEU A 79 -0.55 5.02 16.95
N SER A 80 -0.57 6.34 16.97
CA SER A 80 -0.02 7.16 18.06
C SER A 80 -0.69 6.91 19.43
N HIS A 81 -1.90 6.36 19.46
CA HIS A 81 -2.65 6.04 20.69
C HIS A 81 -2.43 4.59 21.17
N ILE A 82 -1.82 3.75 20.37
CA ILE A 82 -1.50 2.36 20.74
C ILE A 82 -0.29 2.35 21.67
N PRO A 83 -0.25 1.52 22.73
CA PRO A 83 0.93 1.40 23.60
C PRO A 83 2.15 0.84 22.86
N ASP A 84 3.34 1.19 23.33
CA ASP A 84 4.59 0.66 22.76
C ASP A 84 4.64 -0.87 22.93
N GLY A 85 5.21 -1.56 21.94
CA GLY A 85 5.32 -3.01 21.91
C GLY A 85 4.07 -3.76 21.47
N ALA A 86 2.91 -3.11 21.33
CA ALA A 86 1.70 -3.76 20.84
C ALA A 86 1.78 -4.03 19.33
N GLN A 87 1.41 -5.25 18.92
CA GLN A 87 1.29 -5.64 17.52
C GLN A 87 -0.16 -5.45 17.06
N VAL A 88 -0.35 -4.64 16.01
CA VAL A 88 -1.66 -4.20 15.51
C VAL A 88 -1.72 -4.26 13.98
N GLU A 89 -2.92 -4.45 13.43
CA GLU A 89 -3.17 -4.45 11.99
C GLU A 89 -3.43 -3.03 11.48
N VAL A 90 -2.69 -2.61 10.45
CA VAL A 90 -2.95 -1.36 9.72
C VAL A 90 -4.22 -1.50 8.90
N CYS A 91 -5.23 -0.69 9.19
CA CYS A 91 -6.51 -0.71 8.50
C CYS A 91 -6.56 0.35 7.38
N SER A 92 -6.05 1.55 7.62
CA SER A 92 -5.96 2.61 6.63
C SER A 92 -4.77 3.55 6.86
N LEU A 93 -4.38 4.23 5.78
CA LEU A 93 -3.40 5.32 5.77
C LEU A 93 -4.12 6.52 5.18
N ASP A 94 -4.74 7.32 6.04
CA ASP A 94 -5.64 8.40 5.62
C ASP A 94 -4.90 9.73 5.52
N GLU A 95 -5.41 10.63 4.68
CA GLU A 95 -4.89 12.00 4.51
C GLU A 95 -3.41 12.10 4.06
N MET A 96 -2.82 10.98 3.63
CA MET A 96 -1.44 10.95 3.13
C MET A 96 -1.33 11.35 1.65
N PRO A 97 -0.36 12.21 1.29
CA PRO A 97 -0.04 12.47 -0.10
C PRO A 97 0.33 11.18 -0.84
N ALA A 98 -0.11 11.04 -2.10
CA ALA A 98 0.04 9.80 -2.86
C ALA A 98 1.51 9.33 -3.00
N ARG A 99 2.46 10.26 -3.12
CA ARG A 99 3.90 9.95 -3.15
C ARG A 99 4.42 9.39 -1.81
N ARG A 100 3.85 9.85 -0.69
CA ARG A 100 4.20 9.37 0.66
C ARG A 100 3.72 7.93 0.83
N LEU A 101 2.48 7.64 0.44
CA LEU A 101 1.93 6.28 0.40
C LEU A 101 2.81 5.34 -0.42
N ALA A 102 3.27 5.77 -1.61
CA ALA A 102 4.13 4.97 -2.47
C ALA A 102 5.49 4.64 -1.85
N ARG A 103 6.06 5.55 -1.07
CA ARG A 103 7.31 5.30 -0.34
C ARG A 103 7.11 4.31 0.80
N LEU A 104 6.03 4.47 1.58
CA LEU A 104 5.72 3.58 2.70
C LEU A 104 5.40 2.16 2.22
N SER A 105 4.72 2.03 1.07
CA SER A 105 4.39 0.72 0.50
C SER A 105 5.61 -0.12 0.14
N VAL A 106 6.74 0.51 -0.23
CA VAL A 106 7.99 -0.20 -0.55
C VAL A 106 8.56 -0.94 0.66
N PHE A 107 8.30 -0.42 1.87
CA PHE A 107 8.71 -1.05 3.12
C PHE A 107 7.64 -1.98 3.71
N GLY A 108 6.58 -2.28 2.95
CA GLY A 108 5.49 -3.17 3.38
C GLY A 108 4.44 -2.52 4.28
N LEU A 109 4.47 -1.19 4.48
CA LEU A 109 3.47 -0.49 5.28
C LEU A 109 2.25 -0.14 4.41
N LEU A 110 1.21 -0.97 4.52
CA LEU A 110 -0.01 -0.97 3.69
C LEU A 110 -1.22 -1.45 4.51
N PRO A 111 -2.46 -1.19 4.08
CA PRO A 111 -3.63 -1.82 4.70
C PRO A 111 -3.51 -3.36 4.71
N GLY A 112 -3.77 -3.98 5.85
CA GLY A 112 -3.59 -5.41 6.13
C GLY A 112 -2.20 -5.78 6.66
N SER A 113 -1.24 -4.86 6.73
CA SER A 113 0.08 -5.14 7.32
C SER A 113 0.01 -5.13 8.85
N TRP A 114 0.66 -6.09 9.49
CA TRP A 114 0.85 -6.11 10.94
C TRP A 114 2.11 -5.33 11.32
N VAL A 115 1.98 -4.46 12.31
CA VAL A 115 3.05 -3.54 12.73
C VAL A 115 3.17 -3.48 14.25
N THR A 116 4.37 -3.13 14.73
CA THR A 116 4.66 -2.95 16.16
C THR A 116 5.38 -1.64 16.39
N LEU A 117 4.85 -0.79 17.27
CA LEU A 117 5.52 0.45 17.68
C LEU A 117 6.64 0.11 18.69
N VAL A 118 7.88 0.02 18.21
CA VAL A 118 9.03 -0.42 19.01
C VAL A 118 9.50 0.67 19.97
N GLN A 119 9.45 1.91 19.52
CA GLN A 119 9.94 3.07 20.27
C GLN A 119 9.11 4.30 19.89
N ARG A 120 8.86 5.20 20.85
CA ARG A 120 8.20 6.49 20.59
C ARG A 120 9.13 7.70 20.67
N TYR A 121 10.14 7.65 21.54
CA TYR A 121 11.10 8.73 21.78
C TYR A 121 12.54 8.19 21.74
N PRO A 122 13.53 8.92 21.17
CA PRO A 122 13.47 10.28 20.61
C PRO A 122 12.78 10.40 19.25
N ALA A 123 12.60 9.29 18.54
CA ALA A 123 11.81 9.23 17.32
C ALA A 123 10.96 7.94 17.32
N PRO A 124 9.75 7.98 16.75
CA PRO A 124 8.95 6.79 16.51
C PRO A 124 9.66 5.76 15.63
N VAL A 125 9.71 4.51 16.08
CA VAL A 125 10.23 3.37 15.30
C VAL A 125 9.12 2.33 15.16
N LEU A 126 8.72 2.06 13.92
CA LEU A 126 7.70 1.09 13.56
C LEU A 126 8.35 -0.15 12.95
N ARG A 127 8.06 -1.33 13.51
CA ARG A 127 8.48 -2.61 12.94
C ARG A 127 7.36 -3.17 12.06
N ILE A 128 7.69 -3.55 10.83
CA ILE A 128 6.82 -4.26 9.88
C ILE A 128 7.56 -5.54 9.46
N GLY A 129 7.11 -6.70 9.95
CA GLY A 129 7.86 -7.95 9.82
C GLY A 129 9.28 -7.81 10.42
N GLU A 130 10.30 -8.00 9.59
CA GLU A 130 11.73 -7.84 9.96
C GLU A 130 12.29 -6.44 9.70
N THR A 131 11.49 -5.51 9.17
CA THR A 131 11.94 -4.15 8.82
C THR A 131 11.58 -3.16 9.92
N GLU A 132 12.54 -2.37 10.39
CA GLU A 132 12.31 -1.25 11.31
C GLU A 132 12.43 0.09 10.57
N LEU A 133 11.41 0.95 10.73
CA LEU A 133 11.35 2.26 10.09
C LEU A 133 11.19 3.35 11.14
N ALA A 134 12.13 4.30 11.13
CA ALA A 134 11.97 5.55 11.87
C ALA A 134 10.99 6.46 11.10
N LEU A 135 9.92 6.89 11.76
CA LEU A 135 8.87 7.75 11.21
C LEU A 135 8.73 9.03 12.05
N SER A 136 8.16 10.07 11.45
CA SER A 136 7.74 11.26 12.18
C SER A 136 6.38 11.06 12.83
N THR A 137 6.08 11.87 13.85
CA THR A 137 4.81 11.79 14.59
C THR A 137 3.59 12.08 13.71
N ASP A 138 3.69 13.00 12.73
CA ASP A 138 2.59 13.28 11.80
C ASP A 138 2.19 12.06 10.95
N ILE A 139 3.14 11.16 10.68
CA ILE A 139 2.86 9.93 9.95
C ILE A 139 2.13 8.92 10.84
N LEU A 140 2.46 8.85 12.14
CA LEU A 140 1.75 7.96 13.08
C LEU A 140 0.28 8.34 13.23
N ASP A 141 -0.04 9.62 13.24
CA ASP A 141 -1.42 10.12 13.37
C ASP A 141 -2.28 9.83 12.14
N GLN A 142 -1.64 9.59 11.00
CA GLN A 142 -2.27 9.25 9.73
C GLN A 142 -2.39 7.73 9.49
N ILE A 143 -1.84 6.90 10.39
CA ILE A 143 -1.94 5.44 10.33
C ILE A 143 -3.05 5.00 11.29
N TRP A 144 -4.09 4.40 10.75
CA TRP A 144 -5.24 3.93 11.51
C TRP A 144 -5.19 2.42 11.68
N VAL A 145 -5.40 1.96 12.90
CA VAL A 145 -5.24 0.56 13.28
C VAL A 145 -6.44 0.06 14.07
N ARG A 146 -6.64 -1.25 14.05
CA ARG A 146 -7.54 -1.91 14.99
C ARG A 146 -6.75 -2.19 16.28
N PRO A 147 -7.24 -1.79 17.46
CA PRO A 147 -6.57 -2.06 18.73
C PRO A 147 -6.67 -3.54 19.15
N GLU A 148 -7.30 -4.38 18.35
CA GLU A 148 -7.46 -5.80 18.64
C GLU A 148 -6.10 -6.49 18.52
N THR A 149 -5.62 -6.94 19.67
CA THR A 149 -4.36 -7.65 19.88
C THR A 149 -4.21 -8.84 18.93
N ALA A 150 -3.00 -8.98 18.36
CA ALA A 150 -2.61 -10.13 17.55
C ALA A 150 -3.01 -11.48 18.18
N PRO A 151 -3.33 -12.51 17.37
CA PRO A 151 -3.56 -13.86 17.88
C PRO A 151 -2.35 -14.33 18.69
N THR A 152 -2.61 -14.78 19.91
CA THR A 152 -1.59 -15.41 20.78
C THR A 152 -1.05 -16.66 20.07
N PRO A 153 0.28 -16.89 20.04
CA PRO A 153 0.88 -18.06 19.38
C PRO A 153 0.46 -19.39 20.00
#